data_AF-A0A2V7FTI3-F1
#
_entry.id   AF-A0A2V7FTI3-F1
#
_cell.length_a   1.000
_cell.length_b   1.000
_cell.length_c   1.000
_cell.angle_alpha   90.00
_cell.angle_beta   90.00
_cell.angle_gamma   90.00
#
_symmetry.space_group_name_H-M   'P 1'
#
loop_
_entity.id
_entity.type
_entity.pdbx_description
1 polymer ?
#
loop_
_entity_poly.entity_id
_entity_poly.type
_entity_poly.pdbx_seq_one_letter_code
_entity_poly.pdbx_strand_id
1 'polypeptide(L)'
;MAPLRNVELTAPYMHDGAFPTLEAVLRHYNDVPLALQTYDASQLEPALRASYHGDAATIDSVIRALDFRLRTPLHLTDDELSDVVAFLKSLTDPSARDLSALVPAAVPSGLPVPR
;
A
#
# COMPACT_ATOMS: atom_id res chain seq x y z
N MET A 1 6.57 11.02 -0.82
CA MET A 1 5.28 10.73 -1.50
C MET A 1 5.59 9.93 -2.75
N ALA A 2 4.98 8.76 -2.91
CA ALA A 2 5.08 7.96 -4.14
C ALA A 2 3.99 8.38 -5.13
N PRO A 3 4.24 8.35 -6.45
CA PRO A 3 3.21 8.63 -7.47
C PRO A 3 2.15 7.51 -7.50
N LEU A 4 0.93 7.85 -7.94
CA LEU A 4 -0.18 6.90 -8.08
C LEU A 4 -0.36 6.37 -9.52
N ARG A 5 0.40 6.88 -10.50
CA ARG A 5 0.39 6.30 -11.85
C ARG A 5 0.99 4.90 -11.81
N ASN A 6 0.35 3.94 -12.48
CA ASN A 6 0.70 2.52 -12.47
C ASN A 6 0.65 1.85 -11.07
N VAL A 7 -0.03 2.46 -10.09
CA VAL A 7 -0.07 1.94 -8.72
C VAL A 7 -0.66 0.52 -8.64
N GLU A 8 -1.56 0.14 -9.55
CA GLU A 8 -2.05 -1.25 -9.66
C GLU A 8 -0.92 -2.28 -9.74
N LEU A 9 0.24 -1.92 -10.31
CA LEU A 9 1.35 -2.82 -10.62
C LEU A 9 2.48 -2.78 -9.57
N THR A 10 2.31 -2.06 -8.47
CA THR A 10 3.38 -1.82 -7.48
C THR A 10 3.05 -2.38 -6.10
N ALA A 11 2.24 -3.44 -6.03
CA ALA A 11 2.04 -4.16 -4.78
C ALA A 11 3.38 -4.82 -4.33
N PRO A 12 3.60 -4.98 -3.00
CA PRO A 12 2.78 -4.49 -1.91
C PRO A 12 2.93 -2.97 -1.69
N TYR A 13 1.97 -2.37 -1.01
CA TYR A 13 1.80 -0.92 -0.87
C TYR A 13 2.35 -0.36 0.44
N MET A 14 2.52 0.97 0.47
CA MET A 14 3.17 1.77 1.52
C MET A 14 4.69 1.63 1.56
N HIS A 15 5.32 2.41 2.44
CA HIS A 15 6.77 2.56 2.53
C HIS A 15 7.51 1.28 2.97
N ASP A 16 6.80 0.40 3.66
CA ASP A 16 7.26 -0.86 4.23
C ASP A 16 6.59 -2.08 3.58
N GLY A 17 5.71 -1.88 2.60
CA GLY A 17 4.95 -2.96 1.97
C GLY A 17 3.88 -3.57 2.87
N ALA A 18 3.38 -2.85 3.88
CA ALA A 18 2.44 -3.39 4.87
C ALA A 18 1.09 -3.88 4.30
N PHE A 19 0.68 -3.40 3.12
CA PHE A 19 -0.62 -3.74 2.55
C PHE A 19 -0.48 -4.51 1.23
N PRO A 20 -1.07 -5.71 1.10
CA PRO A 20 -0.98 -6.50 -0.12
C PRO A 20 -1.88 -6.00 -1.25
N THR A 21 -2.93 -5.22 -0.92
CA THR A 21 -3.97 -4.78 -1.88
C THR A 21 -4.29 -3.30 -1.74
N LEU A 22 -4.78 -2.67 -2.82
CA LEU A 22 -5.25 -1.28 -2.81
C LEU A 22 -6.46 -1.14 -1.88
N GLU A 23 -7.31 -2.16 -1.84
CA GLU A 23 -8.46 -2.25 -0.95
C GLU A 23 -8.04 -2.14 0.52
N ALA A 24 -6.96 -2.82 0.92
CA ALA A 24 -6.45 -2.75 2.30
C ALA A 24 -5.90 -1.35 2.63
N VAL A 25 -5.23 -0.71 1.68
CA VAL A 25 -4.80 0.69 1.81
C VAL A 25 -5.99 1.63 2.01
N LEU A 26 -7.03 1.50 1.19
CA LEU A 26 -8.21 2.36 1.29
C LEU A 26 -9.00 2.09 2.58
N ARG A 27 -9.12 0.84 3.04
CA ARG A 27 -9.73 0.54 4.34
C ARG A 27 -8.95 1.18 5.49
N HIS A 28 -7.62 1.22 5.43
CA HIS A 28 -6.81 1.94 6.41
C HIS A 28 -7.13 3.44 6.43
N TYR A 29 -7.25 4.09 5.27
CA TYR A 29 -7.59 5.51 5.21
C TYR A 29 -9.07 5.82 5.49
N ASN A 30 -9.97 4.85 5.28
CA ASN A 30 -11.39 5.03 5.56
C ASN A 30 -11.64 5.24 7.06
N ASP A 31 -10.81 4.64 7.92
CA ASP A 31 -10.79 4.86 9.37
C ASP A 31 -9.39 4.57 9.96
N VAL A 32 -8.52 5.59 9.96
CA VAL A 32 -7.14 5.46 10.46
C VAL A 32 -7.09 5.14 11.96
N PRO A 33 -7.88 5.81 12.84
CA PRO A 33 -7.91 5.45 14.26
C PRO A 33 -8.29 4.00 14.51
N LEU A 34 -9.35 3.50 13.86
CA LEU A 34 -9.75 2.10 13.97
C LEU A 34 -8.64 1.18 13.47
N ALA A 35 -8.07 1.46 12.30
CA ALA A 35 -7.01 0.65 11.72
C ALA A 35 -5.76 0.56 12.62
N LEU A 36 -5.40 1.63 13.34
CA LEU A 36 -4.33 1.62 14.34
C LEU A 36 -4.70 0.77 15.55
N GLN A 37 -5.93 0.90 16.06
CA GLN A 37 -6.39 0.23 17.26
C GLN A 37 -6.62 -1.27 17.08
N THR A 38 -7.00 -1.72 15.88
CA THR A 38 -7.35 -3.11 15.58
C THR A 38 -6.29 -3.82 14.74
N TYR A 39 -5.08 -3.28 14.64
CA TYR A 39 -4.00 -3.92 13.89
C TYR A 39 -3.61 -5.26 14.55
N ASP A 40 -3.71 -6.35 13.79
CA ASP A 40 -3.33 -7.67 14.27
C ASP A 40 -1.83 -7.92 14.05
N ALA A 41 -1.01 -7.72 15.08
CA ALA A 41 0.43 -7.98 15.00
C ALA A 41 0.79 -9.46 14.82
N SER A 42 -0.15 -10.40 14.96
CA SER A 42 0.11 -11.83 14.73
C SER A 42 0.40 -12.14 13.25
N GLN A 43 -0.08 -11.28 12.34
CA GLN A 43 0.17 -11.39 10.89
C GLN A 43 1.63 -11.11 10.52
N LEU A 44 2.40 -10.48 11.41
CA LEU A 44 3.83 -10.24 11.19
C LEU A 44 4.61 -11.55 11.34
N GLU A 45 5.69 -11.67 10.55
CA GLU A 45 6.72 -12.70 10.73
C GLU A 45 7.16 -12.75 12.20
N PRO A 46 7.33 -13.95 12.80
CA PRO A 46 7.61 -14.08 14.23
C PRO A 46 8.80 -13.23 14.71
N ALA A 47 9.84 -13.09 13.89
CA ALA A 47 11.02 -12.29 14.20
C ALA A 47 10.74 -10.77 14.29
N LEU A 48 9.68 -10.27 13.64
CA LEU A 48 9.33 -8.85 13.60
C LEU A 48 8.30 -8.45 14.67
N ARG A 49 7.64 -9.41 15.30
CA ARG A 49 6.62 -9.12 16.33
C ARG A 49 7.18 -8.36 17.52
N ALA A 50 8.44 -8.60 17.89
CA ALA A 50 9.11 -7.92 18.99
C ALA A 50 9.43 -6.45 18.70
N SER A 51 9.51 -6.03 17.43
CA SER A 51 9.71 -4.64 17.02
C SER A 51 8.40 -3.86 16.87
N TYR A 52 7.24 -4.50 17.05
CA TYR A 52 5.96 -3.83 16.99
C TYR A 52 5.70 -3.03 18.28
N HIS A 53 5.47 -1.73 18.12
CA HIS A 53 5.19 -0.79 19.21
C HIS A 53 3.76 -0.22 19.08
N GLY A 54 2.76 -1.08 19.25
CA GLY A 54 1.34 -0.71 19.21
C GLY A 54 0.64 -0.79 20.55
N ASP A 55 1.33 -0.51 21.66
CA ASP A 55 0.66 -0.37 22.95
C ASP A 55 -0.30 0.85 22.94
N ALA A 56 -1.29 0.83 23.84
CA ALA A 56 -2.33 1.86 23.88
C ALA A 56 -1.77 3.29 24.03
N ALA A 57 -0.70 3.48 24.80
CA ALA A 57 -0.13 4.82 25.00
C ALA A 57 0.56 5.34 23.73
N THR A 58 1.25 4.45 23.01
CA THR A 58 1.81 4.77 21.70
C THR A 58 0.72 5.09 20.67
N ILE A 59 -0.30 4.23 20.54
CA ILE A 59 -1.42 4.43 19.61
C ILE A 59 -2.13 5.77 19.89
N ASP A 60 -2.46 6.05 21.15
CA ASP A 60 -3.09 7.30 21.55
C ASP A 60 -2.24 8.54 21.20
N SER A 61 -0.92 8.42 21.36
CA SER A 61 0.01 9.49 21.01
C SER A 61 0.07 9.73 19.50
N VAL A 62 0.05 8.66 18.70
CA VAL A 62 -0.06 8.74 17.24
C VAL A 62 -1.37 9.43 16.85
N ILE A 63 -2.52 8.96 17.35
CA ILE A 63 -3.84 9.52 17.04
C ILE A 63 -3.92 11.01 17.37
N ARG A 64 -3.37 11.44 18.53
CA ARG A 64 -3.30 12.86 18.92
C ARG A 64 -2.41 13.70 18.01
N ALA A 65 -1.44 13.10 17.34
CA ALA A 65 -0.52 13.78 16.42
C ALA A 65 -1.01 13.78 14.95
N LEU A 66 -1.95 12.92 14.57
CA LEU A 66 -2.49 12.85 13.21
C LEU A 66 -3.06 14.20 12.74
N ASP A 67 -3.00 14.48 11.44
CA ASP A 67 -3.76 15.58 10.83
C ASP A 67 -5.27 15.37 11.10
N PHE A 68 -6.01 16.44 11.38
CA PHE A 68 -7.43 16.34 11.71
C PHE A 68 -8.26 15.61 10.64
N ARG A 69 -7.84 15.68 9.36
CA ARG A 69 -8.50 14.99 8.24
C ARG A 69 -8.40 13.47 8.31
N LEU A 70 -7.41 12.94 9.03
CA LEU A 70 -7.21 11.50 9.22
C LEU A 70 -7.82 10.99 10.52
N ARG A 71 -8.25 11.89 11.43
CA ARG A 71 -8.86 11.50 12.71
C ARG A 71 -10.34 11.19 12.59
N THR A 72 -11.00 11.74 11.58
CA THR A 72 -12.42 11.51 11.31
C THR A 72 -12.53 10.47 10.21
N PRO A 73 -13.30 9.38 10.40
CA PRO A 73 -13.51 8.39 9.35
C PRO A 73 -14.15 9.04 8.10
N LEU A 74 -13.76 8.55 6.92
CA LEU A 74 -14.32 9.02 5.65
C LEU A 74 -15.72 8.46 5.39
N HIS A 75 -16.08 7.38 6.08
CA HIS A 75 -17.37 6.68 5.96
C HIS A 75 -17.70 6.22 4.54
N LEU A 76 -16.68 5.89 3.75
CA LEU A 76 -16.88 5.28 2.44
C LEU A 76 -17.57 3.93 2.62
N THR A 77 -18.62 3.72 1.82
CA THR A 77 -19.25 2.42 1.63
C THR A 77 -18.32 1.47 0.88
N ASP A 78 -18.63 0.17 0.89
CA ASP A 78 -17.85 -0.80 0.11
C ASP A 78 -17.92 -0.52 -1.41
N ASP A 79 -19.05 0.01 -1.90
CA ASP A 79 -19.23 0.40 -3.30
C ASP A 79 -18.34 1.61 -3.66
N GLU A 80 -18.34 2.67 -2.83
CA GLU A 80 -17.48 3.83 -3.04
C GLU A 80 -15.99 3.45 -2.94
N LEU A 81 -15.63 2.54 -2.03
CA LEU A 81 -14.27 2.03 -1.94
C LEU A 81 -13.88 1.29 -3.23
N SER A 82 -14.77 0.45 -3.76
CA SER A 82 -14.57 -0.23 -5.03
C SER A 82 -14.41 0.75 -6.20
N ASP A 83 -15.19 1.83 -6.22
CA ASP A 83 -15.08 2.89 -7.23
C ASP A 83 -13.72 3.61 -7.16
N VAL A 84 -13.20 3.89 -5.96
CA VAL A 84 -11.86 4.47 -5.79
C VAL A 84 -10.78 3.50 -6.25
N VAL A 85 -10.90 2.19 -5.96
CA VAL A 85 -9.97 1.19 -6.49
C VAL A 85 -10.02 1.16 -8.02
N ALA A 86 -11.21 1.15 -8.62
CA ALA A 86 -11.38 1.16 -10.06
C ALA A 86 -10.75 2.41 -10.69
N PHE A 87 -10.94 3.57 -10.07
CA PHE A 87 -10.27 4.81 -10.46
C PHE A 87 -8.74 4.69 -10.39
N LEU A 88 -8.17 4.16 -9.30
CA LEU A 88 -6.71 3.96 -9.19
C LEU A 88 -6.17 3.01 -10.26
N LYS A 89 -6.89 1.92 -10.58
CA LYS A 89 -6.52 0.99 -11.66
C LYS A 89 -6.62 1.62 -13.04
N SER A 90 -7.46 2.64 -13.22
CA SER A 90 -7.52 3.41 -14.47
C SER A 90 -6.26 4.25 -14.74
N LEU A 91 -5.44 4.50 -13.71
CA LEU A 91 -4.17 5.21 -13.82
C LEU A 91 -3.02 4.33 -14.32
N THR A 92 -3.30 3.07 -14.68
CA THR A 92 -2.32 2.11 -15.21
C THR A 92 -2.20 2.24 -16.72
N ASP A 93 -0.99 2.56 -17.17
CA ASP A 93 -0.64 2.52 -18.57
C ASP A 93 -0.76 1.08 -19.12
N PRO A 94 -1.53 0.84 -20.20
CA PRO A 94 -1.64 -0.50 -20.76
C PRO A 94 -0.29 -1.13 -21.11
N SER A 95 0.68 -0.34 -21.59
CA SER A 95 2.02 -0.82 -21.91
C SER A 95 2.84 -1.20 -20.67
N ALA A 96 2.49 -0.70 -19.48
CA ALA A 96 3.21 -1.03 -18.26
C ALA A 96 2.91 -2.44 -17.73
N ARG A 97 1.84 -3.08 -18.21
CA ARG A 97 1.49 -4.47 -17.83
C ARG A 97 2.44 -5.50 -18.42
N ASP A 98 3.09 -5.17 -19.54
CA ASP A 98 4.08 -6.02 -20.18
C ASP A 98 5.23 -5.16 -20.73
N LEU A 99 6.36 -5.21 -20.03
CA LEU A 99 7.58 -4.50 -20.41
C LEU A 99 8.54 -5.37 -21.24
N SER A 100 8.11 -6.53 -21.73
CA SER A 100 8.95 -7.44 -22.53
C SER A 100 9.59 -6.75 -23.75
N ALA A 101 8.88 -5.80 -24.36
CA ALA A 101 9.39 -5.00 -25.48
C ALA A 101 10.58 -4.09 -25.13
N LEU A 102 10.81 -3.82 -23.84
CA LEU A 102 11.94 -3.02 -23.36
C LEU A 102 13.17 -3.87 -22.99
N VAL A 103 13.06 -5.20 -23.06
CA VAL A 103 14.19 -6.09 -22.75
C VAL A 103 15.28 -5.91 -23.83
N PRO A 104 16.50 -5.50 -23.48
CA PRO A 104 17.57 -5.31 -24.45
C PRO A 104 18.06 -6.65 -25.00
N ALA A 105 18.62 -6.65 -26.21
CA ALA A 105 19.17 -7.87 -26.83
C ALA A 105 20.40 -8.41 -26.09
N ALA A 106 21.15 -7.55 -25.43
CA ALA A 106 22.34 -7.90 -24.66
C ALA A 106 22.46 -7.00 -23.41
N VAL A 107 23.11 -7.53 -22.37
CA VAL A 107 23.53 -6.75 -21.21
C VAL A 107 24.75 -5.89 -21.54
N PRO A 108 25.11 -4.85 -20.74
CA PRO A 108 26.27 -3.99 -21.01
C PRO A 108 27.62 -4.72 -21.17
N SER A 109 27.75 -5.95 -20.69
CA SER A 109 28.93 -6.80 -20.90
C SER A 109 29.02 -7.43 -22.30
N GLY A 110 27.98 -7.27 -23.14
CA GLY A 110 27.88 -7.86 -24.48
C GLY A 110 27.33 -9.28 -24.52
N LEU A 111 27.03 -9.89 -23.36
CA LEU A 111 26.38 -11.21 -23.28
C LEU A 111 24.88 -11.11 -23.59
N PRO A 112 24.25 -12.14 -24.18
CA PRO A 112 22.82 -12.17 -24.38
C PRO A 112 22.08 -12.18 -23.04
N VAL A 113 20.87 -11.60 -23.00
CA VAL A 113 19.99 -11.70 -21.83
C VAL A 113 19.50 -13.16 -21.71
N PRO A 114 19.69 -13.83 -20.55
CA PRO A 114 19.15 -15.16 -20.32
C PRO A 114 17.63 -15.15 -20.50
N ARG A 115 17.09 -16.14 -21.21
CA ARG A 115 15.65 -16.34 -21.36
C ARG A 115 15.12 -17.29 -20.30
#